data_AF-A0A7X7R3Y6-F1
#
_entry.id   AF-A0A7X7R3Y6-F1
#
_cell.length_a   1.000
_cell.length_b   1.000
_cell.length_c   1.000
_cell.angle_alpha   90.00
_cell.angle_beta   90.00
_cell.angle_gamma   90.00
#
_symmetry.space_group_name_H-M   'P 1'
#
loop_
_entity.id
_entity.type
_entity.pdbx_description
1 polymer ?
#
loop_
_entity_poly.entity_id
_entity_poly.type
_entity_poly.pdbx_seq_one_letter_code
_entity_poly.pdbx_strand_id
1 'polypeptide(L)'
;LSLGTTSSHLDLQVSPRGYRMLHKLPRIPMPIIENLVETFGLLGNILRATIEELDDVEGIGEVRARSIKNGLKRMHEQLLLEYMV
;
A
#
# COMPACT_ATOMS: atom_id res chain seq x y z
N LEU A 1 -25.34 22.65 -28.27
CA LEU A 1 -24.83 22.50 -26.89
C LEU A 1 -24.47 21.04 -26.70
N SER A 2 -23.19 20.68 -26.88
CA SER A 2 -22.72 19.29 -26.75
C SER A 2 -22.38 19.03 -25.28
N LEU A 3 -23.17 18.19 -24.60
CA LEU A 3 -22.90 17.78 -23.23
C LEU A 3 -22.22 16.39 -23.24
N GLY A 4 -20.92 16.40 -22.94
CA GLY A 4 -20.29 15.41 -22.06
C GLY A 4 -20.12 13.99 -22.58
N THR A 5 -19.17 13.78 -23.48
CA THR A 5 -18.58 12.46 -23.75
C THR A 5 -17.59 12.07 -22.64
N THR A 6 -18.04 11.55 -21.48
CA THR A 6 -17.13 10.93 -20.48
C THR A 6 -17.78 9.83 -19.62
N SER A 7 -18.75 9.06 -20.12
CA SER A 7 -19.31 7.94 -19.32
C SER A 7 -18.28 6.81 -19.09
N SER A 8 -17.32 6.64 -19.99
CA SER A 8 -16.32 5.55 -19.95
C SER A 8 -15.28 5.66 -18.83
N HIS A 9 -15.08 6.84 -18.23
CA HIS A 9 -14.06 7.03 -17.19
C HIS A 9 -14.54 6.55 -15.80
N LEU A 10 -15.85 6.39 -15.61
CA LEU A 10 -16.42 5.87 -14.35
C LEU A 10 -16.38 4.34 -14.28
N ASP A 11 -16.38 3.66 -15.44
CA ASP A 11 -16.36 2.19 -15.53
C ASP A 11 -14.94 1.60 -15.43
N LEU A 12 -13.91 2.45 -15.35
CA LEU A 12 -12.52 1.98 -15.29
C LEU A 12 -12.17 1.52 -13.86
N GLN A 13 -11.98 0.21 -13.69
CA GLN A 13 -11.54 -0.34 -12.41
C GLN A 13 -10.06 -0.01 -12.16
N VAL A 14 -9.77 0.76 -11.10
CA VAL A 14 -8.41 1.14 -10.70
C VAL A 14 -8.00 0.49 -9.39
N SER A 15 -6.73 0.09 -9.29
CA SER A 15 -6.15 -0.46 -8.06
C SER A 15 -5.17 0.53 -7.43
N PRO A 16 -5.16 0.67 -6.09
CA PRO A 16 -4.24 1.58 -5.41
C PRO A 16 -2.80 1.06 -5.44
N ARG A 17 -1.83 1.96 -5.71
CA ARG A 17 -0.39 1.63 -5.68
C ARG A 17 0.19 1.45 -4.28
N GLY A 18 -0.33 2.16 -3.27
CA GLY A 18 0.03 1.94 -1.87
C GLY A 18 0.54 3.15 -1.08
N TYR A 19 0.94 4.24 -1.75
CA TYR A 19 1.48 5.46 -1.12
C TYR A 19 0.70 5.94 0.11
N ARG A 20 -0.63 6.07 0.01
CA ARG A 20 -1.46 6.56 1.11
C ARG A 20 -1.40 5.67 2.35
N MET A 21 -1.41 4.35 2.17
CA MET A 21 -1.37 3.43 3.30
C MET A 21 0.02 3.34 3.91
N LEU A 22 1.06 3.33 3.09
CA LEU A 22 2.45 3.32 3.54
C LEU A 22 2.80 4.60 4.33
N HIS A 23 2.27 5.76 3.91
CA HIS A 23 2.47 7.03 4.61
C HIS A 23 1.80 7.09 5.99
N LYS A 24 0.83 6.22 6.27
CA LYS A 24 0.24 6.10 7.63
C LYS A 24 1.16 5.36 8.61
N LEU A 25 2.18 4.65 8.12
CA LEU A 25 3.12 3.94 8.96
C LEU A 25 4.12 4.93 9.59
N PRO A 26 4.33 4.87 10.91
CA PRO A 26 5.28 5.77 11.56
C PRO A 26 6.71 5.46 11.13
N ARG A 27 7.52 6.52 10.94
CA ARG A 27 8.97 6.45 10.71
C ARG A 27 9.40 5.74 9.42
N ILE A 28 8.60 5.84 8.35
CA ILE A 28 9.01 5.40 7.01
C ILE A 28 9.34 6.62 6.14
N PRO A 29 10.60 6.80 5.71
CA PRO A 29 10.98 7.85 4.79
C PRO A 29 10.32 7.69 3.41
N MET A 30 10.06 8.80 2.71
CA MET A 30 9.45 8.78 1.38
C MET A 30 10.22 7.94 0.34
N PRO A 31 11.58 7.95 0.28
CA PRO A 31 12.32 7.10 -0.66
C PRO A 31 12.04 5.60 -0.48
N ILE A 32 11.80 5.16 0.76
CA ILE A 32 11.44 3.76 1.04
C ILE A 32 10.03 3.44 0.55
N ILE A 33 9.10 4.40 0.65
CA ILE A 33 7.75 4.25 0.10
C ILE A 33 7.81 4.14 -1.42
N GLU A 34 8.65 4.96 -2.07
CA GLU A 34 8.89 4.90 -3.51
C GLU A 34 9.42 3.52 -3.91
N ASN A 35 10.49 3.05 -3.27
CA ASN A 35 11.06 1.72 -3.53
C ASN A 35 10.02 0.60 -3.36
N LEU A 36 9.20 0.63 -2.31
CA LEU A 36 8.11 -0.35 -2.13
C LEU A 36 7.10 -0.32 -3.28
N VAL A 37 6.69 0.88 -3.69
CA VAL A 37 5.67 1.03 -4.75
C VAL A 37 6.24 0.71 -6.13
N GLU A 38 7.53 0.93 -6.34
CA GLU A 38 8.23 0.52 -7.57
C GLU A 38 8.40 -1.00 -7.63
N THR A 39 8.83 -1.64 -6.54
CA THR A 39 9.04 -3.09 -6.50
C THR A 39 7.73 -3.88 -6.61
N PHE A 40 6.70 -3.50 -5.87
CA PHE A 40 5.47 -4.29 -5.78
C PHE A 40 4.33 -3.80 -6.67
N GLY A 41 4.39 -2.55 -7.14
CA GLY A 41 3.41 -1.93 -8.05
C GLY A 41 2.07 -1.58 -7.40
N LEU A 42 1.37 -2.59 -6.88
CA LEU A 42 0.05 -2.48 -6.28
C LEU A 42 0.10 -2.76 -4.78
N LEU A 43 -0.75 -2.05 -4.03
CA LEU A 43 -0.85 -2.22 -2.58
C LEU A 43 -1.17 -3.67 -2.18
N GLY A 44 -2.00 -4.36 -2.96
CA GLY A 44 -2.35 -5.76 -2.72
C GLY A 44 -1.12 -6.68 -2.71
N ASN A 45 -0.12 -6.39 -3.53
CA ASN A 45 1.14 -7.15 -3.58
C ASN A 45 1.97 -6.88 -2.32
N ILE A 46 2.08 -5.62 -1.90
CA ILE A 46 2.78 -5.22 -0.66
C ILE A 46 2.17 -5.90 0.57
N LEU A 47 0.83 -5.98 0.63
CA LEU A 47 0.13 -6.64 1.74
C LEU A 47 0.42 -8.14 1.81
N ARG A 48 0.58 -8.80 0.66
CA ARG A 48 0.88 -10.23 0.55
C ARG A 48 2.36 -10.55 0.73
N ALA A 49 3.24 -9.61 0.44
CA ALA A 49 4.69 -9.77 0.47
C ALA A 49 5.19 -10.37 1.80
N THR A 50 6.13 -11.32 1.73
CA THR A 50 6.76 -11.89 2.93
C THR A 50 7.72 -10.89 3.58
N ILE A 51 8.25 -11.22 4.77
CA ILE A 51 9.23 -10.33 5.42
C ILE A 51 10.51 -10.30 4.59
N GLU A 52 10.90 -11.43 4.02
CA GLU A 52 12.07 -11.62 3.18
C GLU A 52 11.95 -10.78 1.89
N GLU A 53 10.80 -10.84 1.21
CA GLU A 53 10.57 -10.02 0.01
C GLU A 53 10.58 -8.50 0.31
N LEU A 54 10.13 -8.10 1.51
CA LEU A 54 10.20 -6.71 1.95
C LEU A 54 11.63 -6.31 2.33
N ASP A 55 12.44 -7.23 2.85
CA ASP A 55 13.84 -7.01 3.22
C ASP A 55 14.73 -6.81 1.98
N ASP A 56 14.43 -7.53 0.89
CA ASP A 56 15.12 -7.42 -0.40
C ASP A 56 14.92 -6.06 -1.10
N VAL A 57 13.98 -5.23 -0.62
CA VAL A 57 13.79 -3.88 -1.15
C VAL A 57 14.90 -2.94 -0.65
N GLU A 58 15.49 -2.21 -1.59
CA GLU A 58 16.55 -1.25 -1.31
C GLU A 58 16.21 -0.32 -0.14
N GLY A 59 17.04 -0.36 0.90
CA GLY A 59 16.93 0.53 2.06
C GLY A 59 15.95 0.09 3.15
N ILE A 60 15.30 -1.08 3.07
CA ILE A 60 14.37 -1.53 4.11
C ILE A 60 15.12 -2.20 5.26
N GLY A 61 15.78 -3.34 5.04
CA GLY A 61 16.39 -4.11 6.14
C GLY A 61 15.34 -4.80 7.03
N GLU A 62 15.70 -5.94 7.63
CA GLU A 62 14.75 -6.85 8.30
C GLU A 62 13.87 -6.15 9.35
N VAL A 63 14.48 -5.25 10.13
CA VAL A 63 13.79 -4.49 11.20
C VAL A 63 12.66 -3.62 10.63
N ARG A 64 12.90 -2.93 9.51
CA ARG A 64 11.83 -2.13 8.86
C ARG A 64 10.84 -3.02 8.14
N ALA A 65 11.28 -4.09 7.48
CA ALA A 65 10.40 -5.05 6.82
C ALA A 65 9.34 -5.59 7.80
N ARG A 66 9.78 -6.04 8.98
CA ARG A 66 8.91 -6.48 10.07
C ARG A 66 7.99 -5.37 10.57
N SER A 67 8.52 -4.15 10.71
CA SER A 67 7.73 -2.98 11.15
C SER A 67 6.63 -2.62 10.15
N ILE A 68 6.93 -2.68 8.84
CA ILE A 68 5.98 -2.45 7.74
C ILE A 68 4.89 -3.51 7.77
N LYS A 69 5.26 -4.80 7.75
CA LYS A 69 4.31 -5.92 7.73
C LYS A 69 3.37 -5.86 8.92
N ASN A 70 3.90 -5.64 10.12
CA ASN A 70 3.09 -5.53 11.33
C ASN A 70 2.21 -4.28 11.33
N GLY A 71 2.71 -3.14 10.83
CA GLY A 71 1.92 -1.92 10.74
C GLY A 71 0.74 -2.05 9.78
N LEU A 72 0.97 -2.63 8.60
CA LEU A 72 -0.09 -2.91 7.63
C LEU A 72 -1.13 -3.90 8.19
N LYS A 73 -0.67 -4.94 8.89
CA LYS A 73 -1.55 -5.92 9.55
C LYS A 73 -2.44 -5.26 10.60
N ARG A 74 -1.88 -4.43 11.49
CA ARG A 74 -2.65 -3.72 12.52
C ARG A 74 -3.71 -2.81 11.92
N MET A 75 -3.39 -2.08 10.85
CA MET A 75 -4.38 -1.23 10.18
C MET A 75 -5.53 -2.04 9.57
N HIS A 76 -5.22 -3.23 9.02
CA HIS A 76 -6.25 -4.13 8.50
C HIS A 76 -7.14 -4.68 9.62
N GLU A 77 -6.54 -5.09 10.75
CA GLU A 77 -7.26 -5.55 11.94
C GLU A 77 -8.17 -4.44 12.51
N GLN A 78 -7.69 -3.20 12.58
CA GLN A 78 -8.49 -2.06 13.02
C GLN A 78 -9.70 -1.81 12.11
N LEU A 79 -9.52 -1.88 10.80
CA LEU A 79 -10.63 -1.75 9.85
C LEU A 79 -11.65 -2.88 10.04
N LEU A 80 -11.20 -4.13 10.17
CA LEU A 80 -12.10 -5.26 10.41
C LEU A 80 -12.90 -5.10 11.69
N LEU A 81 -12.26 -4.65 12.78
CA LEU A 81 -12.95 -4.37 14.04
C LEU A 81 -14.00 -3.27 13.88
N GLU A 82 -13.68 -2.19 13.16
CA GLU A 82 -14.63 -1.09 12.88
C GLU A 82 -15.86 -1.57 12.09
N TYR A 83 -15.70 -2.52 11.17
CA TYR A 83 -16.83 -3.09 10.42
C TYR A 83 -17.69 -4.09 11.21
N MET A 84 -17.17 -4.61 12.33
CA MET A 84 -17.86 -5.60 13.16
C MET A 84 -18.64 -4.99 14.34
N VAL A 85 -18.51 -3.69 14.57
CA VAL A 85 -19.20 -2.92 15.62
C VAL A 85 -20.33 -2.13 15.01
#